data_AF-W8NVB7-F1
#
_entry.id   AF-W8NVB7-F1
#
_cell.length_a   1.000
_cell.length_b   1.000
_cell.length_c   1.000
_cell.angle_alpha   90.00
_cell.angle_beta   90.00
_cell.angle_gamma   90.00
#
_symmetry.space_group_name_H-M   'P 1'
#
loop_
_entity.id
_entity.type
_entity.pdbx_description
1 polymer ?
#
loop_
_entity_poly.entity_id
_entity_poly.type
_entity_poly.pdbx_seq_one_letter_code
_entity_poly.pdbx_strand_id
1 'polypeptide(L)'
;MGHTVYYRTRVYRWEMFRRFVERVARGIGYQVKSQGDSLTLDPGHPLVEPLVIEKRGEGFAKTNLVEPHHSIYLLVLHSIAFFGSVELWED
;
A
#
# COMPACT_ATOMS: atom_id res chain seq x y z
N MET A 1 3.45 9.17 19.59
CA MET A 1 4.04 8.01 18.91
C MET A 1 2.88 7.21 18.36
N GLY A 2 2.92 6.86 17.09
CA GLY A 2 1.80 6.28 16.37
C GLY A 2 2.30 5.13 15.50
N HIS A 3 1.43 4.14 15.27
CA HIS A 3 1.80 2.88 14.61
C HIS A 3 2.06 3.05 13.11
N THR A 4 3.15 2.45 12.63
CA THR A 4 3.70 2.59 11.29
C THR A 4 3.90 1.23 10.64
N VAL A 5 3.47 1.10 9.39
CA VAL A 5 3.82 -0.08 8.57
C VAL A 5 5.02 0.30 7.73
N TYR A 6 6.08 -0.49 7.81
CA TYR A 6 7.28 -0.36 6.98
C TYR A 6 7.38 -1.52 6.01
N TYR A 7 7.92 -1.25 4.82
CA TYR A 7 8.05 -2.28 3.81
C TYR A 7 9.21 -2.06 2.85
N ARG A 8 9.64 -3.17 2.24
CA ARG A 8 10.53 -3.19 1.08
C ARG A 8 9.88 -4.01 -0.03
N THR A 9 9.79 -3.46 -1.25
CA THR A 9 9.10 -4.08 -2.37
C THR A 9 10.01 -4.31 -3.56
N ARG A 10 9.71 -5.37 -4.32
CA ARG A 10 10.17 -5.56 -5.69
C ARG A 10 9.08 -6.25 -6.50
N VAL A 11 8.35 -5.47 -7.29
CA VAL A 11 7.19 -5.93 -8.07
C VAL A 11 7.60 -6.25 -9.50
N TYR A 12 7.68 -7.53 -9.84
CA TYR A 12 8.05 -7.96 -11.20
C TYR A 12 6.89 -7.77 -12.19
N ARG A 13 5.66 -7.99 -11.72
CA ARG A 13 4.41 -7.94 -12.51
C ARG A 13 3.67 -6.61 -12.28
N TRP A 14 4.36 -5.48 -12.48
CA TRP A 14 3.88 -4.14 -12.11
C TRP A 14 2.48 -3.80 -12.62
N GLU A 15 2.23 -3.92 -13.92
CA GLU A 15 0.92 -3.58 -14.50
C GLU A 15 -0.23 -4.45 -13.98
N MET A 16 0.04 -5.74 -13.70
CA MET A 16 -0.97 -6.62 -13.11
C MET A 16 -1.27 -6.26 -11.65
N PHE A 17 -0.22 -5.97 -10.88
CA PHE A 17 -0.35 -5.48 -9.51
C PHE A 17 -1.15 -4.17 -9.47
N ARG A 18 -0.80 -3.21 -10.33
CA ARG A 18 -1.45 -1.90 -10.36
C ARG A 18 -2.94 -2.01 -10.66
N ARG A 19 -3.32 -2.79 -11.69
CA ARG A 19 -4.74 -3.04 -12.03
C ARG A 19 -5.49 -3.74 -10.89
N PHE A 20 -4.84 -4.70 -10.21
CA PHE A 20 -5.44 -5.39 -9.07
C PHE A 20 -5.73 -4.40 -7.94
N VAL A 21 -4.73 -3.61 -7.53
CA VAL A 21 -4.87 -2.66 -6.43
C VAL A 21 -5.84 -1.53 -6.78
N GLU A 22 -5.78 -0.97 -7.99
CA GLU A 22 -6.74 0.03 -8.46
C GLU A 22 -8.18 -0.48 -8.36
N ARG A 23 -8.44 -1.75 -8.72
CA ARG A 23 -9.76 -2.37 -8.60
C ARG A 23 -10.18 -2.53 -7.14
N VAL A 24 -9.29 -3.03 -6.28
CA VAL A 24 -9.56 -3.20 -4.83
C VAL A 24 -9.87 -1.85 -4.20
N ALA A 25 -8.99 -0.87 -4.39
CA ALA A 25 -9.07 0.46 -3.81
C ALA A 25 -10.36 1.20 -4.23
N ARG A 26 -10.74 1.14 -5.51
CA ARG A 26 -12.03 1.69 -5.97
C ARG A 26 -13.22 0.99 -5.30
N GLY A 27 -13.16 -0.32 -5.10
CA GLY A 27 -14.22 -1.09 -4.46
C GLY A 27 -14.46 -0.73 -3.00
N ILE A 28 -13.43 -0.22 -2.31
CA ILE A 28 -13.48 0.20 -0.90
C ILE A 28 -13.54 1.73 -0.71
N GLY A 29 -13.64 2.50 -1.80
CA GLY A 29 -13.76 3.95 -1.76
C GLY A 29 -12.46 4.74 -1.57
N TYR A 30 -11.30 4.11 -1.75
CA TYR A 30 -10.01 4.81 -1.67
C TYR A 30 -9.72 5.59 -2.95
N GLN A 31 -9.05 6.73 -2.79
CA GLN A 31 -8.47 7.46 -3.92
C GLN A 31 -7.18 6.78 -4.36
N VAL A 32 -6.96 6.71 -5.66
CA VAL A 32 -5.77 6.06 -6.24
C VAL A 32 -5.13 6.98 -7.25
N LYS A 33 -3.82 7.17 -7.12
CA LYS A 33 -3.00 7.90 -8.09
C LYS A 33 -1.86 7.00 -8.55
N SER A 34 -1.71 6.82 -9.86
CA SER A 34 -0.52 6.18 -10.42
C SER A 34 0.37 7.22 -11.10
N GLN A 35 1.68 7.12 -10.86
CA GLN A 35 2.66 7.97 -11.51
C GLN A 35 3.91 7.14 -11.86
N GLY A 36 4.04 6.78 -13.14
CA GLY A 36 5.17 5.97 -13.61
C GLY A 36 5.26 4.62 -12.87
N ASP A 37 6.36 4.43 -12.15
CA ASP A 37 6.65 3.21 -11.39
C ASP A 37 6.19 3.29 -9.91
N SER A 38 5.29 4.23 -9.58
CA SER A 38 4.67 4.36 -8.26
C SER A 38 3.13 4.32 -8.29
N LEU A 39 2.54 3.86 -7.17
CA LEU A 39 1.12 3.80 -6.92
C LEU A 39 0.82 4.33 -5.51
N THR A 40 -0.05 5.33 -5.40
CA THR A 40 -0.49 5.90 -4.12
C THR A 40 -1.94 5.53 -3.86
N LEU A 41 -2.22 5.00 -2.66
CA LEU A 41 -3.56 4.79 -2.14
C LEU A 41 -3.81 5.79 -1.01
N ASP A 42 -4.88 6.57 -1.12
CA ASP A 42 -5.28 7.54 -0.11
C ASP A 42 -6.67 7.19 0.46
N PRO A 43 -6.77 6.86 1.76
CA PRO A 43 -8.03 6.53 2.42
C PRO A 43 -8.86 7.78 2.75
N GLY A 44 -8.32 8.99 2.62
CA GLY A 44 -8.99 10.25 2.98
C GLY A 44 -9.21 10.43 4.48
N HIS A 45 -8.51 9.67 5.32
CA HIS A 45 -8.66 9.71 6.77
C HIS A 45 -7.57 10.57 7.42
N PRO A 46 -7.90 11.53 8.30
CA PRO A 46 -6.93 12.50 8.83
C PRO A 46 -5.82 11.91 9.71
N LEU A 47 -6.04 10.69 10.21
CA LEU A 47 -5.08 9.97 11.05
C LEU A 47 -4.33 8.85 10.31
N VAL A 48 -4.51 8.73 8.99
CA VAL A 48 -3.84 7.68 8.19
C VAL A 48 -3.12 8.33 7.01
N GLU A 49 -1.81 8.12 6.93
CA GLU A 49 -1.01 8.59 5.80
C GLU A 49 -1.32 7.77 4.54
N PRO A 50 -1.30 8.38 3.33
CA PRO A 50 -1.40 7.64 2.07
C PRO A 50 -0.31 6.59 1.93
N LEU A 51 -0.67 5.41 1.43
CA LEU A 51 0.28 4.33 1.15
C LEU A 51 0.91 4.54 -0.23
N VAL A 52 2.23 4.74 -0.28
CA VAL A 52 2.98 4.94 -1.53
C VAL A 52 3.82 3.70 -1.86
N ILE A 53 3.35 2.91 -2.82
CA ILE A 53 4.02 1.69 -3.23
C ILE A 53 4.85 1.98 -4.49
N GLU A 54 6.16 1.87 -4.34
CA GLU A 54 7.09 1.88 -5.47
C GLU A 54 7.22 0.47 -6.06
N LYS A 55 7.44 0.38 -7.37
CA LYS A 55 7.73 -0.88 -8.06
C LYS A 55 8.98 -1.57 -7.49
N ARG A 56 9.96 -0.80 -7.03
CA ARG A 56 11.13 -1.29 -6.31
C ARG A 56 11.62 -0.24 -5.34
N GLY A 57 11.72 -0.58 -4.07
CA GLY A 57 12.25 0.33 -3.07
C GLY A 57 11.77 -0.01 -1.66
N GLU A 58 11.88 0.99 -0.79
CA GLU A 58 11.41 0.93 0.59
C GLU A 58 10.41 2.07 0.80
N GLY A 59 9.52 1.88 1.78
CA GLY A 59 8.55 2.88 2.15
C GLY A 59 7.97 2.61 3.52
N PHE A 60 7.12 3.52 3.95
CA PHE A 60 6.37 3.39 5.18
C PHE A 60 5.05 4.17 5.06
N ALA A 61 4.09 3.84 5.93
CA ALA A 61 2.89 4.63 6.11
C ALA A 61 2.44 4.56 7.58
N LYS A 62 2.21 5.73 8.20
CA LYS A 62 1.61 5.77 9.53
C LYS A 62 0.12 5.53 9.43
N THR A 63 -0.33 4.50 10.14
CA THR A 63 -1.73 4.08 10.18
C THR A 63 -2.37 4.35 11.52
N ASN A 64 -1.57 4.54 12.57
CA ASN A 64 -2.02 4.74 13.95
C ASN A 64 -3.00 3.64 14.43
N LEU A 65 -2.90 2.42 13.88
CA LEU A 65 -3.83 1.31 14.10
C LEU A 65 -5.31 1.65 13.82
N VAL A 66 -5.56 2.65 12.97
CA VAL A 66 -6.93 3.01 12.59
C VAL A 66 -7.47 1.97 11.62
N GLU A 67 -8.44 1.20 12.10
CA GLU A 67 -9.15 0.22 11.29
C GLU A 67 -10.32 0.85 10.49
N PRO A 68 -10.64 0.34 9.29
CA PRO A 68 -10.04 -0.84 8.64
C PRO A 68 -8.76 -0.52 7.84
N HIS A 69 -8.28 0.74 7.87
CA HIS A 69 -7.22 1.21 6.98
C HIS A 69 -5.90 0.48 7.19
N HIS A 70 -5.55 0.28 8.45
CA HIS A 70 -4.38 -0.50 8.85
C HIS A 70 -4.41 -1.91 8.26
N SER A 71 -5.47 -2.68 8.52
CA SER A 71 -5.63 -4.04 7.98
C SER A 71 -5.63 -4.06 6.45
N ILE A 72 -6.26 -3.08 5.80
CA ILE A 72 -6.27 -2.97 4.33
C ILE A 72 -4.86 -2.73 3.77
N TYR A 73 -4.06 -1.88 4.40
CA TYR A 73 -2.67 -1.66 3.98
C TYR A 73 -1.84 -2.93 4.07
N LEU A 74 -1.97 -3.68 5.18
CA LEU A 74 -1.32 -4.98 5.32
C LEU A 74 -1.75 -5.95 4.21
N LEU A 75 -3.05 -6.04 3.89
CA LEU A 75 -3.55 -6.90 2.82
C LEU A 75 -3.01 -6.49 1.44
N VAL A 76 -3.01 -5.20 1.12
CA VAL A 76 -2.47 -4.68 -0.14
C VAL A 76 -0.99 -4.97 -0.24
N LEU A 77 -0.21 -4.71 0.82
CA LEU A 77 1.23 -4.95 0.83
C LEU A 77 1.54 -6.45 0.74
N HIS A 78 0.87 -7.31 1.50
CA HIS A 78 1.05 -8.76 1.41
C HIS A 78 0.68 -9.30 0.03
N SER A 79 -0.31 -8.71 -0.67
CA SER A 79 -0.65 -9.13 -2.03
C SER A 79 0.51 -8.99 -3.02
N ILE A 80 1.50 -8.12 -2.74
CA ILE A 80 2.70 -7.96 -3.55
C ILE A 80 3.47 -9.28 -3.69
N ALA A 81 3.42 -10.17 -2.70
CA ALA A 81 4.07 -11.49 -2.76
C ALA A 81 3.58 -12.35 -3.95
N PHE A 82 2.37 -12.09 -4.48
CA PHE A 82 1.88 -12.76 -5.69
C PHE A 82 2.47 -12.18 -6.99
N PHE A 83 2.85 -10.90 -6.97
CA PHE A 83 3.34 -10.16 -8.14
C PHE A 83 4.86 -9.93 -8.12
N GLY A 84 5.52 -10.26 -7.02
CA GLY A 84 6.84 -9.79 -6.65
C GLY A 84 7.32 -10.36 -5.33
N SER A 85 8.11 -9.56 -4.62
CA SER A 85 8.51 -9.81 -3.23
C SER A 85 8.20 -8.60 -2.37
N VAL A 86 7.87 -8.86 -1.11
CA VAL A 86 7.68 -7.84 -0.08
C VAL A 86 8.27 -8.32 1.24
N GLU A 87 8.97 -7.44 1.93
CA GLU A 87 9.31 -7.57 3.35
C GLU A 87 8.48 -6.54 4.11
N LEU A 88 7.88 -6.93 5.24
CA LEU A 88 7.01 -6.10 6.06
C LEU A 88 7.46 -6.17 7.51
N TRP A 89 7.43 -5.02 8.19
CA TRP A 89 7.64 -4.93 9.63
C TRP A 89 6.86 -3.74 10.18
N GLU A 90 6.58 -3.80 11.47
CA GLU A 90 5.81 -2.82 12.22
C GLU A 90 6.63 -2.42 13.46
N ASP A 91 6.47 -1.17 13.89
CA ASP A 91 7.02 -0.63 15.14
C ASP A 91 6.25 -1.07 16.40
#